data_AF-A0A5A9EVI4-F1
#
_entry.id   AF-A0A5A9EVI4-F1
#
_cell.length_a   1.000
_cell.length_b   1.000
_cell.length_c   1.000
_cell.angle_alpha   90.00
_cell.angle_beta   90.00
_cell.angle_gamma   90.00
#
_symmetry.space_group_name_H-M   'P 1'
#
loop_
_entity.id
_entity.type
_entity.pdbx_description
1 polymer ?
#
loop_
_entity_poly.entity_id
_entity_poly.type
_entity_poly.pdbx_seq_one_letter_code
_entity_poly.pdbx_strand_id
1 'polypeptide(L)'
;MSVWRRYLVKDVTGRLVDLPSSLLDRADDGTAPLPHFAGRCVEMVAAVIVGDRKTHARVTELAFTKLYFDQMGYVDAAKRERMIRLMLESCADRRCRPPRKDVDRDARQDDCAHLSRRAVAARDQLIREFGWEPKPAERDAALSRLDPARLRGTPSQPARTLH
;
A
#
# COMPACT_ATOMS: atom_id res chain seq x y z
N MET A 1 -16.47 19.41 -3.06
CA MET A 1 -15.07 18.94 -3.12
C MET A 1 -15.09 17.46 -2.76
N SER A 2 -14.56 16.60 -3.62
CA SER A 2 -14.70 15.14 -3.54
C SER A 2 -13.34 14.48 -3.29
N VAL A 3 -13.35 13.34 -2.59
CA VAL A 3 -12.16 12.51 -2.35
C VAL A 3 -12.40 11.16 -3.00
N TRP A 4 -11.44 10.64 -3.76
CA TRP A 4 -11.49 9.29 -4.30
C TRP A 4 -10.12 8.64 -4.33
N ARG A 5 -10.11 7.31 -4.44
CA ARG A 5 -8.89 6.50 -4.51
C ARG A 5 -8.68 5.99 -5.93
N ARG A 6 -7.42 5.95 -6.36
CA ARG A 6 -6.99 5.22 -7.56
C ARG A 6 -5.90 4.23 -7.21
N TYR A 7 -5.92 3.11 -7.91
CA TYR A 7 -4.97 2.04 -7.74
C TYR A 7 -4.29 1.77 -9.08
N LEU A 8 -2.97 1.72 -9.09
CA LEU A 8 -2.19 1.16 -10.17
C LEU A 8 -1.60 -0.16 -9.69
N VAL A 9 -1.60 -1.19 -10.53
CA VAL A 9 -0.89 -2.45 -10.25
C VAL A 9 0.13 -2.73 -11.34
N LYS A 10 1.23 -3.35 -10.96
CA LYS A 10 2.22 -3.85 -11.91
C LYS A 10 1.72 -5.17 -12.49
N ASP A 11 1.45 -5.18 -13.78
CA ASP A 11 1.01 -6.37 -14.49
C ASP A 11 2.16 -7.39 -14.71
N VAL A 12 1.86 -8.51 -15.36
CA VAL A 12 2.87 -9.54 -15.71
C VAL A 12 4.02 -9.00 -16.56
N THR A 13 3.81 -7.89 -17.28
CA THR A 13 4.82 -7.27 -18.16
C THR A 13 5.69 -6.27 -17.42
N GLY A 14 5.44 -6.04 -16.12
CA GLY A 14 6.15 -5.05 -15.33
C GLY A 14 5.60 -3.62 -15.48
N ARG A 15 4.49 -3.43 -16.20
CA ARG A 15 3.90 -2.10 -16.44
C ARG A 15 2.85 -1.77 -15.40
N LEU A 16 2.83 -0.51 -14.96
CA LEU A 16 1.75 0.01 -14.12
C LEU A 16 0.49 0.23 -14.97
N VAL A 17 -0.58 -0.47 -14.61
CA VAL A 17 -1.91 -0.40 -15.23
C VAL A 17 -2.95 0.01 -14.18
N ASP A 18 -4.00 0.69 -14.60
CA ASP A 18 -5.12 1.05 -13.71
C ASP A 18 -5.84 -0.22 -13.23
N LEU A 19 -6.01 -0.33 -11.90
CA LEU A 19 -6.92 -1.27 -11.26
C LEU A 19 -8.15 -0.48 -10.77
N PRO A 20 -9.34 -0.71 -11.36
CA PRO A 20 -10.56 -0.05 -10.91
C PRO A 20 -10.84 -0.33 -9.43
N SER A 21 -11.09 0.72 -8.65
CA SER A 21 -11.33 0.62 -7.20
C SER A 21 -12.47 -0.34 -6.87
N SER A 22 -13.57 -0.32 -7.64
CA SER A 22 -14.70 -1.23 -7.45
C SER A 22 -14.38 -2.71 -7.67
N LEU A 23 -13.40 -3.02 -8.52
CA LEU A 23 -12.95 -4.39 -8.73
C LEU A 23 -12.08 -4.85 -7.57
N LEU A 24 -11.21 -3.97 -7.06
CA LEU A 24 -10.42 -4.24 -5.87
C LEU A 24 -11.31 -4.42 -4.63
N ASP A 25 -12.29 -3.55 -4.44
CA ASP A 25 -13.22 -3.61 -3.29
C ASP A 25 -13.98 -4.94 -3.26
N ARG A 26 -14.45 -5.42 -4.42
CA ARG A 26 -15.13 -6.72 -4.55
C ARG A 26 -14.21 -7.93 -4.31
N ALA A 27 -12.94 -7.80 -4.66
CA ALA A 27 -11.94 -8.84 -4.40
C ALA A 27 -11.53 -8.85 -2.93
N ASP A 28 -11.59 -7.70 -2.26
CA ASP A 28 -11.25 -7.51 -0.86
C ASP A 28 -12.37 -7.94 0.09
N ASP A 29 -13.63 -7.68 -0.26
CA ASP A 29 -14.80 -8.07 0.53
C ASP A 29 -15.28 -9.52 0.27
N GLY A 30 -14.62 -10.22 -0.65
CA GLY A 30 -14.94 -11.60 -1.03
C GLY A 30 -16.11 -11.75 -2.00
N THR A 31 -16.64 -10.66 -2.56
CA THR A 31 -17.77 -10.68 -3.50
C THR A 31 -17.40 -11.25 -4.87
N ALA A 32 -16.24 -10.88 -5.42
CA ALA A 32 -15.81 -11.36 -6.75
C ALA A 32 -14.27 -11.37 -6.88
N PRO A 33 -13.67 -12.46 -7.37
CA PRO A 33 -12.22 -12.56 -7.49
C PRO A 33 -11.68 -11.79 -8.70
N LEU A 34 -10.35 -11.62 -8.73
CA LEU A 34 -9.58 -11.16 -9.88
C LEU A 34 -8.67 -12.30 -10.37
N PRO A 35 -9.16 -13.20 -11.25
CA PRO A 35 -8.44 -14.41 -11.63
C PRO A 35 -7.05 -14.18 -12.24
N HIS A 36 -6.85 -13.05 -12.94
CA HIS A 36 -5.55 -12.70 -13.51
C HIS A 36 -4.44 -12.48 -12.46
N PHE A 37 -4.83 -12.25 -11.20
CA PHE A 37 -3.92 -12.09 -10.07
C PHE A 37 -3.90 -13.30 -9.13
N ALA A 38 -4.64 -14.37 -9.42
CA ALA A 38 -4.70 -15.56 -8.59
C ALA A 38 -3.31 -16.12 -8.23
N GLY A 39 -3.06 -16.32 -6.94
CA GLY A 39 -1.82 -16.84 -6.36
C GLY A 39 -0.65 -15.87 -6.41
N ARG A 40 -0.85 -14.62 -6.85
CA ARG A 40 0.22 -13.66 -7.11
C ARG A 40 0.34 -12.63 -6.00
N CYS A 41 1.57 -12.16 -5.85
CA CYS A 41 1.88 -10.92 -5.17
C CYS A 41 2.13 -9.85 -6.24
N VAL A 42 1.35 -8.77 -6.23
CA VAL A 42 1.49 -7.67 -7.18
C VAL A 42 1.93 -6.40 -6.47
N GLU A 43 2.74 -5.63 -7.17
CA GLU A 43 3.17 -4.31 -6.77
C GLU A 43 2.02 -3.31 -7.07
N MET A 44 1.39 -2.74 -6.02
CA MET A 44 0.32 -1.74 -6.10
C MET A 44 0.75 -0.33 -5.65
N VAL A 45 0.34 0.69 -6.39
CA VAL A 45 0.40 2.09 -5.99
C VAL A 45 -1.02 2.58 -5.72
N ALA A 46 -1.29 3.05 -4.50
CA ALA A 46 -2.55 3.68 -4.12
C ALA A 46 -2.36 5.20 -4.03
N ALA A 47 -3.29 5.95 -4.62
CA ALA A 47 -3.31 7.41 -4.57
C ALA A 47 -4.63 7.92 -4.01
N VAL A 48 -4.55 8.89 -3.11
CA VAL A 48 -5.70 9.69 -2.67
C VAL A 48 -5.72 10.96 -3.50
N ILE A 49 -6.83 11.18 -4.18
CA ILE A 49 -7.05 12.35 -5.03
C ILE A 49 -8.16 13.18 -4.42
N VAL A 50 -7.90 14.48 -4.26
CA VAL A 50 -8.85 15.45 -3.70
C VAL A 50 -9.12 16.53 -4.73
N GLY A 51 -10.39 16.81 -4.99
CA GLY A 51 -10.76 17.86 -5.92
C GLY A 51 -12.20 17.81 -6.42
N ASP A 52 -12.51 18.70 -7.36
CA ASP A 52 -13.66 18.56 -8.23
C ASP A 52 -13.25 17.73 -9.46
N ARG A 53 -14.06 16.74 -9.83
CA ARG A 53 -13.84 15.89 -11.01
C ARG A 53 -13.68 16.72 -12.29
N LYS A 54 -14.22 17.95 -12.33
CA LYS A 54 -14.29 18.77 -13.55
C LYS A 54 -13.19 19.84 -13.68
N THR A 55 -12.62 20.35 -12.59
CA THR A 55 -11.88 21.63 -12.64
C THR A 55 -10.52 21.62 -11.97
N HIS A 56 -10.38 21.00 -10.79
CA HIS A 56 -9.10 20.94 -10.06
C HIS A 56 -9.06 19.70 -9.16
N ALA A 57 -8.24 18.73 -9.54
CA ALA A 57 -7.91 17.57 -8.74
C ALA A 57 -6.40 17.53 -8.50
N ARG A 58 -5.98 17.11 -7.32
CA ARG A 58 -4.57 16.92 -6.95
C ARG A 58 -4.40 15.59 -6.23
N VAL A 59 -3.28 14.92 -6.47
CA VAL A 59 -2.84 13.80 -5.62
C VAL A 59 -2.38 14.39 -4.29
N THR A 60 -2.98 13.94 -3.19
CA THR A 60 -2.61 14.40 -1.83
C THR A 60 -1.78 13.38 -1.08
N GLU A 61 -1.99 12.09 -1.35
CA GLU A 61 -1.24 11.01 -0.73
C GLU A 61 -0.94 9.93 -1.76
N LEU A 62 0.24 9.31 -1.62
CA LEU A 62 0.70 8.21 -2.45
C LEU A 62 1.29 7.14 -1.55
N ALA A 63 0.80 5.91 -1.69
CA ALA A 63 1.28 4.75 -0.96
C ALA A 63 1.69 3.65 -1.94
N PHE A 64 2.89 3.09 -1.75
CA PHE A 64 3.38 1.94 -2.49
C PHE A 64 3.28 0.73 -1.57
N THR A 65 2.62 -0.32 -2.03
CA THR A 65 2.37 -1.52 -1.22
C THR A 65 2.27 -2.77 -2.08
N LYS A 66 2.60 -3.92 -1.51
CA LYS A 66 2.32 -5.20 -2.16
C LYS A 66 0.90 -5.64 -1.87
N LEU A 67 0.17 -6.03 -2.90
CA LEU A 67 -1.15 -6.63 -2.79
C LEU A 67 -1.02 -8.13 -3.06
N TYR A 68 -1.54 -8.94 -2.15
CA TYR A 68 -1.45 -10.40 -2.22
C TYR A 68 -2.82 -10.96 -2.55
N PHE A 69 -2.84 -11.91 -3.46
CA PHE A 69 -4.04 -12.62 -3.83
C PHE A 69 -3.92 -14.09 -3.45
N ASP A 70 -5.02 -14.67 -2.99
CA ASP A 70 -5.14 -16.11 -2.79
C ASP A 70 -5.20 -16.86 -4.13
N GLN A 71 -5.26 -18.18 -4.08
CA GLN A 71 -5.26 -19.03 -5.29
C GLN A 71 -6.49 -18.83 -6.19
N MET A 72 -7.54 -18.18 -5.69
CA MET A 72 -8.76 -17.91 -6.44
C MET A 72 -8.78 -16.48 -7.00
N GLY A 73 -7.90 -15.60 -6.53
CA GLY A 73 -7.83 -14.19 -6.94
C GLY A 73 -8.58 -13.24 -6.01
N TYR A 74 -8.92 -13.65 -4.78
CA TYR A 74 -9.36 -12.72 -3.74
C TYR A 74 -8.16 -12.10 -3.04
N VAL A 75 -8.32 -10.91 -2.48
CA VAL A 75 -7.25 -10.31 -1.67
C VAL A 75 -7.03 -11.18 -0.43
N ASP A 76 -5.78 -11.56 -0.19
CA ASP A 76 -5.38 -12.33 0.98
C ASP A 76 -5.45 -11.43 2.23
N ALA A 77 -6.63 -11.39 2.84
CA ALA A 77 -6.91 -10.58 4.02
C ALA A 77 -5.96 -10.93 5.19
N ALA A 78 -5.61 -12.21 5.36
CA ALA A 78 -4.70 -12.66 6.40
C ALA A 78 -3.27 -12.10 6.20
N LYS A 79 -2.76 -12.08 4.96
CA LYS A 79 -1.49 -11.42 4.65
C LYS A 79 -1.57 -9.90 4.82
N ARG A 80 -2.67 -9.27 4.43
CA ARG A 80 -2.87 -7.82 4.64
C ARG A 80 -2.83 -7.46 6.12
N GLU A 81 -3.58 -8.16 6.95
CA GLU A 81 -3.60 -7.94 8.39
C GLU A 81 -2.23 -8.17 9.03
N ARG A 82 -1.52 -9.22 8.59
CA ARG A 82 -0.14 -9.47 9.02
C ARG A 82 0.79 -8.32 8.64
N MET A 83 0.70 -7.80 7.41
CA MET A 83 1.48 -6.65 6.97
C MET A 83 1.21 -5.43 7.86
N ILE A 84 -0.06 -5.08 8.08
CA ILE A 84 -0.46 -3.95 8.93
C ILE A 84 0.09 -4.11 10.35
N ARG A 85 -0.03 -5.32 10.93
CA ARG A 85 0.51 -5.62 12.25
C ARG A 85 2.02 -5.41 12.30
N LEU A 86 2.76 -5.92 11.32
CA LEU A 86 4.20 -5.73 11.26
C LEU A 86 4.59 -4.26 11.05
N MET A 87 3.85 -3.50 10.25
CA MET A 87 4.06 -2.05 10.12
C MET A 87 3.89 -1.34 11.46
N LEU A 88 2.85 -1.66 12.23
CA LEU A 88 2.64 -1.09 13.56
C LEU A 88 3.74 -1.51 14.55
N GLU A 89 4.16 -2.77 14.52
CA GLU A 89 5.24 -3.30 15.37
C GLU A 89 6.61 -2.71 15.00
N SER A 90 6.87 -2.42 13.73
CA SER A 90 8.10 -1.77 13.26
C SER A 90 8.33 -0.38 13.84
N CYS A 91 7.27 0.22 14.40
CA CYS A 91 7.28 1.54 15.02
C CYS A 91 7.21 1.46 16.56
N ALA A 92 7.29 0.26 17.16
CA ALA A 92 7.17 0.06 18.61
C ALA A 92 8.28 0.76 19.41
N ASP A 93 9.48 0.86 18.86
CA ASP A 93 10.64 1.54 19.44
C ASP A 93 10.43 3.06 19.61
N ARG A 94 9.60 3.69 18.77
CA ARG A 94 9.25 5.12 18.90
C ARG A 94 8.45 5.44 20.17
N ARG A 95 7.90 4.43 20.84
CA ARG A 95 7.18 4.59 22.11
C ARG A 95 8.13 4.78 23.30
N CYS A 96 9.42 4.52 23.11
CA CYS A 96 10.46 4.85 24.08
C CYS A 96 10.65 6.35 24.19
N ARG A 97 10.10 6.94 25.26
CA ARG A 97 10.38 8.33 25.63
C ARG A 97 11.71 8.43 26.39
N PRO A 98 12.42 9.57 26.27
CA PRO A 98 13.55 9.85 27.14
C PRO A 98 13.11 9.85 28.62
N PRO A 99 13.99 9.43 29.54
CA PRO A 99 13.64 9.28 30.94
C PRO A 99 13.16 10.61 31.53
N ARG A 100 11.94 10.62 32.07
CA ARG A 100 11.57 11.61 33.10
C ARG A 100 12.24 11.19 34.39
N LYS A 101 12.73 12.17 35.16
CA LYS A 101 13.65 12.01 36.30
C LYS A 101 13.19 11.06 37.42
N ASP A 102 11.93 10.61 37.40
CA ASP A 102 11.27 9.97 38.56
C ASP A 102 10.76 8.54 38.31
N VAL A 103 11.26 7.81 37.30
CA VAL A 103 10.85 6.41 37.06
C VAL A 103 12.06 5.48 37.04
N ASP A 104 11.90 4.33 37.70
CA ASP A 104 12.87 3.24 37.81
C ASP A 104 13.60 3.01 36.47
N ARG A 105 14.87 3.40 36.45
CA ARG A 105 15.64 3.59 35.23
C ARG A 105 15.92 2.26 34.52
N ASP A 106 16.11 1.21 35.32
CA ASP A 106 16.51 -0.11 34.86
C ASP A 106 15.33 -0.85 34.19
N ALA A 107 14.14 -0.85 34.81
CA ALA A 107 12.95 -1.49 34.24
C ALA A 107 12.52 -0.85 32.90
N ARG A 108 12.61 0.50 32.78
CA ARG A 108 12.31 1.18 31.51
C ARG A 108 13.35 0.96 30.42
N GLN A 109 14.60 0.73 30.81
CA GLN A 109 15.69 0.47 29.87
C GLN A 109 15.55 -0.93 29.24
N ASP A 110 15.16 -1.93 30.04
CA ASP A 110 14.87 -3.29 29.56
C ASP A 110 13.64 -3.35 28.65
N ASP A 111 12.56 -2.63 29.00
CA ASP A 111 11.38 -2.50 28.15
C ASP A 111 11.71 -1.86 26.80
N CYS A 112 12.58 -0.83 26.81
CA CYS A 112 12.98 -0.16 25.58
C CYS A 112 13.90 -1.00 24.70
N ALA A 113 14.81 -1.77 25.31
CA ALA A 113 15.63 -2.74 24.57
C ALA A 113 14.74 -3.82 23.93
N HIS A 114 13.73 -4.30 24.65
CA HIS A 114 12.77 -5.27 24.11
C HIS A 114 11.93 -4.70 22.96
N LEU A 115 11.39 -3.48 23.10
CA LEU A 115 10.62 -2.81 22.03
C LEU A 115 11.48 -2.55 20.78
N SER A 116 12.75 -2.18 20.97
CA SER A 116 13.71 -1.99 19.88
C SER A 116 13.98 -3.28 19.12
N ARG A 117 14.28 -4.38 19.83
CA ARG A 117 14.48 -5.70 19.21
C ARG A 117 13.25 -6.17 18.43
N ARG A 118 12.05 -5.99 18.99
CA ARG A 118 10.80 -6.34 18.32
C ARG A 118 10.57 -5.49 17.06
N ALA A 119 10.83 -4.19 17.12
CA ALA A 119 10.70 -3.31 15.96
C ALA A 119 11.67 -3.68 14.84
N VAL A 120 12.92 -4.03 15.16
CA VAL A 120 13.91 -4.51 14.18
C VAL A 120 13.46 -5.82 13.54
N ALA A 121 13.06 -6.81 14.33
CA ALA A 121 12.56 -8.08 13.82
C ALA A 121 11.35 -7.90 12.88
N ALA A 122 10.44 -6.98 13.22
CA ALA A 122 9.29 -6.63 12.38
C ALA A 122 9.71 -5.96 11.06
N ARG A 123 10.70 -5.06 11.07
CA ARG A 123 11.28 -4.47 9.84
C ARG A 123 11.90 -5.52 8.95
N ASP A 124 12.66 -6.45 9.54
CA ASP A 124 13.30 -7.52 8.78
C ASP A 124 12.25 -8.47 8.16
N GLN A 125 11.17 -8.77 8.89
CA GLN A 125 10.03 -9.53 8.34
C GLN A 125 9.31 -8.76 7.24
N LEU A 126 9.10 -7.45 7.40
CA LEU A 126 8.56 -6.60 6.32
C LEU A 126 9.44 -6.64 5.07
N ILE A 127 10.75 -6.57 5.23
CA ILE A 127 11.69 -6.63 4.10
C ILE A 127 11.66 -8.02 3.44
N ARG A 128 11.73 -9.10 4.22
CA ARG A 128 11.77 -10.47 3.67
C ARG A 128 10.45 -10.89 3.00
N GLU A 129 9.33 -10.62 3.65
CA GLU A 129 8.02 -11.11 3.20
C GLU A 129 7.34 -10.11 2.25
N PHE A 130 7.56 -8.81 2.47
CA PHE A 130 6.84 -7.73 1.80
C PHE A 130 7.75 -6.82 0.97
N GLY A 131 9.06 -7.07 0.92
CA GLY A 131 10.10 -6.20 0.37
C GLY A 131 9.79 -5.60 -0.99
N TRP A 132 9.21 -4.41 -0.98
CA TRP A 132 9.17 -3.51 -2.12
C TRP A 132 9.81 -2.19 -1.73
N GLU A 133 10.97 -1.92 -2.32
CA GLU A 133 11.66 -0.65 -2.27
C GLU A 133 11.61 -0.03 -3.68
N PRO A 134 10.58 0.77 -4.02
CA PRO A 134 10.40 1.29 -5.37
C PRO A 134 11.56 2.23 -5.73
N LYS A 135 12.19 1.99 -6.89
CA LYS A 135 13.28 2.84 -7.38
C LYS A 135 12.75 4.24 -7.70
N PRO A 136 13.58 5.31 -7.63
CA PRO A 136 13.15 6.68 -7.95
C PRO A 136 12.40 6.80 -9.29
N ALA A 137 12.88 6.14 -10.35
CA ALA A 137 12.22 6.14 -11.66
C ALA A 137 10.82 5.50 -11.66
N GLU A 138 10.58 4.49 -10.82
CA GLU A 138 9.26 3.86 -10.69
C GLU A 138 8.27 4.77 -9.95
N ARG A 139 8.76 5.56 -8.98
CA ARG A 139 7.97 6.60 -8.30
C ARG A 139 7.56 7.70 -9.27
N ASP A 140 8.50 8.18 -10.08
CA ASP A 140 8.24 9.23 -11.08
C ASP A 140 7.25 8.76 -12.15
N ALA A 141 7.38 7.51 -12.61
CA ALA A 141 6.45 6.91 -13.56
C ALA A 141 5.03 6.73 -12.98
N ALA A 142 4.91 6.43 -11.68
CA ALA A 142 3.64 6.35 -10.98
C ALA A 142 2.99 7.74 -10.83
N LEU A 143 3.76 8.72 -10.35
CA LEU A 143 3.31 10.12 -10.23
C LEU A 143 2.85 10.69 -11.57
N SER A 144 3.58 10.42 -12.66
CA SER A 144 3.22 10.84 -14.02
C SER A 144 1.89 10.25 -14.51
N ARG A 145 1.60 8.98 -14.18
CA ARG A 145 0.34 8.33 -14.55
C ARG A 145 -0.84 8.79 -13.70
N LEU A 146 -0.57 9.16 -12.45
CA LEU A 146 -1.58 9.64 -11.50
C LEU A 146 -1.82 11.15 -11.60
N ASP A 147 -1.10 11.83 -12.50
CA ASP A 147 -1.24 13.27 -12.75
C ASP A 147 -2.67 13.63 -13.20
N PRO A 148 -3.39 14.42 -12.39
CA PRO A 148 -4.75 14.86 -12.69
C PRO A 148 -4.89 15.66 -13.99
N ALA A 149 -3.82 16.30 -14.49
CA ALA A 149 -3.84 17.02 -15.76
C ALA A 149 -3.96 16.07 -16.96
N ARG A 150 -3.33 14.89 -16.90
CA ARG A 150 -3.45 13.83 -17.93
C ARG A 150 -4.79 13.09 -17.87
N LEU A 151 -5.40 13.04 -16.69
CA LEU A 151 -6.73 12.45 -16.48
C LEU A 151 -7.88 13.27 -17.10
N ARG A 152 -7.66 14.54 -17.47
CA ARG A 152 -8.63 15.34 -18.24
C ARG A 152 -8.68 14.96 -19.72
N GLY A 153 -7.60 14.36 -20.25
CA GLY A 153 -7.41 14.09 -21.67
C GLY A 153 -7.64 12.64 -22.09
N THR A 154 -7.90 11.72 -21.15
CA THR A 154 -8.27 10.35 -21.50
C THR A 154 -9.78 10.27 -21.65
N PRO A 155 -10.33 10.13 -22.88
CA PRO A 155 -11.71 9.70 -23.01
C PRO A 155 -11.84 8.39 -22.24
N SER A 156 -12.99 8.20 -21.59
CA SER A 156 -13.40 6.93 -20.98
C SER A 156 -13.22 5.81 -22.00
N GLN A 157 -12.03 5.21 -22.06
CA GLN A 157 -11.83 4.00 -22.83
C GLN A 157 -12.65 2.93 -22.12
N PRO A 158 -13.53 2.23 -22.84
CA PRO A 158 -14.22 1.09 -22.26
C PRO A 158 -13.14 0.15 -21.74
N ALA A 159 -13.35 -0.37 -20.54
CA ALA A 159 -12.51 -1.40 -19.94
C ALA A 159 -12.20 -2.43 -21.03
N ARG A 160 -10.97 -2.42 -21.55
CA ARG A 160 -10.50 -3.52 -22.38
C ARG A 160 -10.47 -4.71 -21.43
N THR A 161 -11.48 -5.56 -21.57
CA THR A 161 -11.49 -6.91 -21.04
C THR A 161 -10.13 -7.52 -21.33
N LEU A 162 -9.40 -7.83 -20.27
CA LEU A 162 -8.24 -8.72 -20.34
C LEU A 162 -8.81 -10.05 -20.86
N HIS A 163 -8.53 -10.34 -22.13
CA HIS A 163 -8.78 -11.64 -22.76
C HIS A 163 -7.60 -12.56 -22.51
#